data_AF-A0A2G9HNH0-F1
#
_entry.id   AF-A0A2G9HNH0-F1
#
_cell.length_a   1.000
_cell.length_b   1.000
_cell.length_c   1.000
_cell.angle_alpha   90.00
_cell.angle_beta   90.00
_cell.angle_gamma   90.00
#
_symmetry.space_group_name_H-M   'P 1'
#
loop_
_entity.id
_entity.type
_entity.pdbx_description
1 polymer ?
#
loop_
_entity_poly.entity_id
_entity_poly.type
_entity_poly.pdbx_seq_one_letter_code
_entity_poly.pdbx_strand_id
1 'polypeptide(L)'
;MGEIRTNDYNYPLIACCGARGPYNYNDSWTCRKPGTTCCDDPSMSTSWDGLHYTEVVHRLIVQNLLQGHYATPPFKDICPSLTISSPAAQIYKY
;
A
#
# COMPACT_ATOMS: atom_id res chain seq x y z
N MET A 1 18.10 -8.53 10.03
CA MET A 1 17.99 -8.65 8.57
C MET A 1 17.37 -10.00 8.31
N GLY A 2 16.07 -10.03 7.99
CA GLY A 2 15.35 -11.26 7.65
C GLY A 2 14.99 -11.20 6.18
N GLU A 3 15.52 -12.14 5.41
CA GLU A 3 15.30 -12.25 3.97
C GLU A 3 13.84 -12.57 3.65
N ILE A 4 13.32 -11.81 2.70
CA ILE A 4 12.00 -11.98 2.13
C ILE A 4 12.04 -13.24 1.25
N ARG A 5 11.39 -14.33 1.69
CA ARG A 5 11.33 -15.61 0.95
C ARG A 5 10.54 -15.44 -0.36
N THR A 6 11.21 -15.60 -1.49
CA THR A 6 10.77 -15.23 -2.85
C THR A 6 9.75 -16.14 -3.54
N ASN A 7 9.00 -17.01 -2.83
CA ASN A 7 8.24 -18.09 -3.49
C ASN A 7 6.71 -18.12 -3.23
N ASP A 8 6.08 -17.01 -2.86
CA ASP A 8 4.61 -16.89 -2.83
C ASP A 8 4.13 -15.48 -3.22
N TYR A 9 4.76 -14.88 -4.24
CA TYR A 9 4.43 -13.54 -4.71
C TYR A 9 3.45 -13.60 -5.87
N ASN A 10 2.16 -13.42 -5.56
CA ASN A 10 1.27 -12.78 -6.52
C ASN A 10 1.91 -11.42 -6.88
N TYR A 11 2.29 -11.30 -8.15
CA TYR A 11 3.10 -10.23 -8.71
C TYR A 11 2.76 -8.85 -8.09
N PRO A 12 3.74 -8.08 -7.58
CA PRO A 12 3.48 -6.76 -6.96
C PRO A 12 2.84 -5.75 -7.93
N LEU A 13 2.88 -6.05 -9.23
CA LEU A 13 2.29 -5.24 -10.28
C LEU A 13 0.83 -5.63 -10.62
N ILE A 14 0.28 -6.72 -10.05
CA ILE A 14 -1.12 -7.11 -10.26
C ILE A 14 -2.01 -6.35 -9.27
N ALA A 15 -3.04 -5.68 -9.79
CA ALA A 15 -4.05 -5.02 -8.97
C ALA A 15 -4.93 -6.05 -8.25
N CYS A 16 -5.27 -5.78 -6.97
CA CYS A 16 -6.16 -6.63 -6.21
C CYS A 16 -7.56 -6.68 -6.83
N CYS A 17 -8.09 -5.54 -7.25
CA CYS A 17 -9.40 -5.40 -7.84
C CYS A 17 -9.28 -4.98 -9.30
N GLY A 18 -10.08 -5.59 -10.18
CA GLY A 18 -10.13 -5.21 -11.58
C GLY A 18 -10.72 -6.29 -12.47
N ALA A 19 -10.56 -6.11 -13.77
CA ALA A 19 -10.95 -7.10 -14.76
C ALA A 19 -9.72 -7.90 -15.18
N ARG A 20 -9.87 -9.23 -15.17
CA ARG A 20 -8.87 -10.21 -15.62
C ARG A 20 -8.12 -9.72 -16.88
N GLY A 21 -6.81 -9.95 -16.93
CA GLY A 21 -5.93 -9.46 -18.00
C GLY A 21 -4.53 -9.14 -17.46
N PRO A 22 -3.62 -8.58 -18.28
CA PRO A 22 -2.32 -8.11 -17.81
C PRO A 22 -2.49 -7.16 -16.62
N TYR A 23 -1.78 -7.41 -15.53
CA TYR A 23 -1.82 -6.60 -14.30
C TYR A 23 -3.20 -6.49 -13.62
N ASN A 24 -4.20 -7.26 -14.07
CA ASN A 24 -5.59 -7.16 -13.62
C ASN A 24 -6.19 -5.75 -13.76
N TYR A 25 -5.77 -5.00 -14.78
CA TYR A 25 -6.23 -3.63 -15.06
C TYR A 25 -6.88 -3.51 -16.44
N ASN A 26 -8.02 -2.81 -16.49
CA ASN A 26 -8.71 -2.46 -17.73
C ASN A 26 -9.53 -1.17 -17.51
N ASP A 27 -9.28 -0.15 -18.32
CA ASP A 27 -9.91 1.18 -18.21
C ASP A 27 -11.42 1.16 -18.44
N SER A 28 -11.89 0.23 -19.26
CA SER A 28 -13.29 0.03 -19.61
C SER A 28 -14.04 -0.76 -18.52
N TRP A 29 -13.31 -1.49 -17.68
CA TRP A 29 -13.82 -2.36 -16.62
C TRP A 29 -13.09 -2.11 -15.30
N THR A 30 -13.20 -0.88 -14.81
CA THR A 30 -12.66 -0.49 -13.51
C THR A 30 -13.41 -1.13 -12.35
N CYS A 31 -12.75 -1.21 -11.19
CA CYS A 31 -13.37 -1.65 -9.94
C CYS A 31 -14.76 -1.04 -9.73
N ARG A 32 -15.69 -1.85 -9.21
CA ARG A 32 -17.13 -1.55 -9.05
C ARG A 32 -17.97 -1.74 -10.32
N LYS A 33 -17.38 -1.96 -11.50
CA LYS A 33 -18.12 -2.38 -12.69
C LYS A 33 -18.51 -3.87 -12.58
N PRO A 34 -19.66 -4.30 -13.13
CA PRO A 34 -19.99 -5.71 -13.23
C PRO A 34 -18.86 -6.49 -13.92
N GLY A 35 -18.56 -7.70 -13.46
CA GLY A 35 -17.52 -8.55 -14.08
C GLY A 35 -16.09 -8.31 -13.58
N THR A 36 -15.85 -7.33 -12.71
CA THR A 36 -14.57 -7.21 -11.98
C THR A 36 -14.52 -8.17 -10.78
N THR A 37 -13.33 -8.62 -10.43
CA THR A 37 -13.08 -9.45 -9.24
C THR A 37 -12.10 -8.76 -8.31
N CYS A 38 -12.21 -9.03 -7.01
CA CYS A 38 -11.24 -8.64 -5.99
C CYS A 38 -10.41 -9.85 -5.57
N CYS A 39 -9.17 -9.60 -5.16
CA CYS A 39 -8.31 -10.57 -4.51
C CYS A 39 -8.82 -10.91 -3.10
N ASP A 40 -8.39 -12.05 -2.56
CA ASP A 40 -8.84 -12.52 -1.24
C ASP A 40 -8.28 -11.68 -0.08
N ASP A 41 -7.03 -11.23 -0.20
CA ASP A 41 -6.35 -10.40 0.80
C ASP A 41 -5.71 -9.14 0.18
N PRO A 42 -6.36 -7.96 0.29
CA PRO A 42 -5.82 -6.70 -0.18
C PRO A 42 -4.52 -6.28 0.51
N SER A 43 -4.21 -6.79 1.72
CA SER A 43 -3.00 -6.44 2.46
C SER A 43 -1.73 -7.05 1.85
N MET A 44 -1.87 -8.03 0.97
CA MET A 44 -0.77 -8.64 0.23
C MET A 44 -0.52 -7.97 -1.13
N SER A 45 -1.37 -7.03 -1.55
CA SER A 45 -1.29 -6.37 -2.85
C SER A 45 -0.73 -4.96 -2.73
N THR A 46 0.12 -4.55 -3.68
CA THR A 46 0.60 -3.15 -3.74
C THR A 46 -0.46 -2.24 -4.36
N SER A 47 -1.05 -2.68 -5.48
CA SER A 47 -2.08 -1.93 -6.20
C SER A 47 -3.49 -2.39 -5.83
N TRP A 48 -4.38 -1.44 -5.59
CA TRP A 48 -5.79 -1.71 -5.39
C TRP A 48 -6.49 -1.96 -6.73
N ASP A 49 -6.42 -1.03 -7.68
CA ASP A 49 -7.20 -1.06 -8.92
C ASP A 49 -6.39 -0.71 -10.18
N GLY A 50 -5.06 -0.78 -10.10
CA GLY A 50 -4.13 -0.38 -11.16
C GLY A 50 -3.79 1.11 -11.16
N LEU A 51 -4.54 1.96 -10.43
CA LEU A 51 -4.31 3.40 -10.33
C LEU A 51 -3.98 3.83 -8.89
N HIS A 52 -4.64 3.20 -7.92
CA HIS A 52 -4.50 3.49 -6.50
C HIS A 52 -3.68 2.43 -5.79
N TYR A 53 -2.99 2.84 -4.74
CA TYR A 53 -2.34 1.93 -3.82
C TYR A 53 -3.34 1.36 -2.81
N THR A 54 -3.01 0.19 -2.26
CA THR A 54 -3.74 -0.39 -1.14
C THR A 54 -3.47 0.39 0.15
N GLU A 55 -4.31 0.15 1.17
CA GLU A 55 -4.17 0.77 2.49
C GLU A 55 -2.79 0.50 3.10
N VAL A 56 -2.27 -0.73 2.98
CA VAL A 56 -0.96 -1.10 3.55
C VAL A 56 0.16 -0.26 2.94
N VAL A 57 0.12 0.01 1.64
CA VAL A 57 1.13 0.82 0.97
C VAL A 57 0.99 2.29 1.34
N HIS A 58 -0.22 2.83 1.38
CA HIS A 58 -0.44 4.21 1.85
C HIS A 58 0.04 4.39 3.29
N ARG A 59 -0.17 3.40 4.15
CA ARG A 59 0.32 3.44 5.52
C ARG A 59 1.85 3.47 5.59
N LEU A 60 2.54 2.65 4.79
CA LEU A 60 4.00 2.68 4.70
C LEU A 60 4.53 4.04 4.19
N ILE A 61 3.87 4.62 3.17
CA ILE A 61 4.23 5.95 2.64
C ILE A 61 4.11 7.01 3.74
N VAL A 62 2.96 7.07 4.42
CA VAL A 62 2.72 8.06 5.49
C VAL A 62 3.69 7.87 6.65
N GLN A 63 3.96 6.63 7.08
CA GLN A 63 4.91 6.34 8.15
C GLN A 63 6.31 6.87 7.84
N ASN A 64 6.83 6.61 6.65
CA ASN A 64 8.17 7.07 6.28
C ASN A 64 8.24 8.59 6.08
N LEU A 65 7.17 9.20 5.57
CA LEU A 65 7.06 10.66 5.49
C LEU A 65 7.10 11.29 6.88
N LEU A 66 6.30 10.78 7.84
CA LEU A 66 6.26 11.30 9.22
C LEU A 66 7.58 11.10 9.98
N GLN A 67 8.30 10.00 9.72
CA GLN A 67 9.65 9.77 10.25
C GLN A 67 10.70 10.72 9.65
N GLY A 68 10.35 11.41 8.56
CA GLY A 68 11.19 12.42 7.93
C GLY A 68 12.27 11.85 7.00
N HIS A 69 12.16 10.59 6.57
CA HIS A 69 13.12 9.99 5.62
C HIS A 69 13.03 10.63 4.22
N TYR A 70 11.85 11.14 3.85
CA TYR A 70 11.55 11.62 2.50
C TYR A 70 11.01 13.05 2.46
N ALA A 71 11.28 13.87 3.48
CA ALA A 71 10.83 15.25 3.55
C ALA A 71 11.98 16.19 3.96
N THR A 72 11.98 17.41 3.43
CA THR A 72 12.95 18.46 3.80
C THR A 72 12.20 19.78 4.00
N PRO A 73 12.15 20.34 5.23
CA PRO A 73 12.73 19.76 6.46
C PRO A 73 12.03 18.45 6.87
N PRO A 74 12.70 17.58 7.65
CA PRO A 74 12.07 16.34 8.13
C PRO A 74 10.82 16.64 8.95
N PHE A 75 9.69 15.97 8.67
CA PHE A 75 8.42 16.23 9.36
C PHE A 75 8.50 16.07 10.88
N LYS A 76 9.29 15.10 11.36
CA LYS A 76 9.58 14.90 12.79
C LYS A 76 10.21 16.13 13.47
N ASP A 77 10.90 16.97 12.71
CA ASP A 77 11.58 18.15 13.23
C ASP A 77 10.64 19.37 13.19
N ILE A 78 9.72 19.42 12.22
CA ILE A 78 8.71 20.49 12.09
C ILE A 78 7.57 20.30 13.10
N CYS A 79 7.14 19.06 13.33
CA CYS A 79 6.04 18.72 14.22
C CYS A 79 6.37 17.51 15.13
N PRO A 80 7.15 17.72 16.21
CA PRO A 80 7.59 16.63 17.10
C PRO A 80 6.45 15.91 17.84
N SER A 81 5.29 16.55 17.97
CA SER A 81 4.12 15.96 18.63
C SER A 81 3.43 14.87 17.81
N LEU A 82 3.58 14.87 16.49
CA LEU A 82 2.93 13.91 15.59
C LEU A 82 3.60 12.52 15.62
N THR A 83 4.91 12.47 15.85
CA THR A 83 5.65 11.19 15.93
C THR A 83 5.37 10.44 17.24
N ILE A 84 5.02 11.14 18.31
CA ILE A 84 4.73 10.55 19.64
C ILE A 84 3.28 10.07 19.74
N SER A 85 2.36 10.73 19.03
CA SER A 85 0.90 10.51 19.15
C SER A 85 0.30 9.71 17.99
N SER A 86 1.01 9.50 16.88
CA SER A 86 0.44 8.78 15.75
C SER A 86 0.29 7.28 16.05
N PRO A 87 -0.93 6.71 15.95
CA PRO A 87 -1.12 5.27 15.96
C PRO A 87 -0.28 4.57 14.88
N ALA A 88 0.10 5.26 13.80
CA ALA A 88 0.98 4.70 12.78
C ALA A 88 2.40 4.38 13.30
N ALA A 89 2.84 5.00 14.40
CA ALA A 89 4.10 4.66 15.08
C ALA A 89 3.93 3.55 16.15
N GLN A 90 2.69 3.29 16.61
CA GLN A 90 2.39 2.31 17.66
C GLN A 90 1.82 0.98 17.14
N ILE A 91 1.33 0.92 15.90
CA ILE A 91 0.80 -0.31 15.31
C ILE A 91 1.94 -1.11 14.65
N TYR A 92 2.97 -1.47 15.43
CA TYR A 92 4.01 -2.44 15.04
C TYR A 92 4.01 -3.67 15.97
N LYS A 93 2.84 -4.03 16.50
CA LYS A 93 2.63 -5.34 17.12
C LYS A 93 1.74 -6.20 16.23
N TYR A 94 2.30 -6.63 15.11
CA TYR A 94 1.93 -7.87 14.43
C TYR A 94 3.22 -8.56 14.02
#